data_AF-A0A816HUP5-F1
#
_entry.id   AF-A0A816HUP5-F1
#
_cell.length_a   1.000
_cell.length_b   1.000
_cell.length_c   1.000
_cell.angle_alpha   90.00
_cell.angle_beta   90.00
_cell.angle_gamma   90.00
#
_symmetry.space_group_name_H-M   'P 1'
#
loop_
_entity.id
_entity.type
_entity.pdbx_description
1 polymer ?
#
loop_
_entity_poly.entity_id
_entity_poly.type
_entity_poly.pdbx_seq_one_letter_code
_entity_poly.pdbx_strand_id
1 'polypeptide(L)' 'GGNKRKVSTLLAFMGKSKIVLLDEPTTGLDALAKRKLWNIIRTAHHFDRTVILTSHR' A
#
# COMPACT_ATOMS: atom_id res chain seq x y z
N GLY A 1 -6.90 -15.29 0.41
CA GLY A 1 -6.94 -13.94 1.02
C GLY A 1 -5.90 -12.99 0.46
N GLY A 2 -4.60 -13.31 0.62
CA GLY A 2 -3.49 -12.36 0.37
C GLY A 2 -3.38 -11.78 -1.06
N ASN A 3 -3.60 -12.57 -2.12
CA ASN A 3 -3.47 -12.07 -3.49
C ASN A 3 -4.54 -11.04 -3.88
N LYS A 4 -5.77 -11.16 -3.36
CA LYS A 4 -6.83 -10.16 -3.57
C LYS A 4 -6.43 -8.80 -2.99
N ARG A 5 -5.78 -8.78 -1.82
CA ARG A 5 -5.29 -7.56 -1.18
C ARG A 5 -4.14 -6.91 -1.96
N LYS A 6 -3.18 -7.70 -2.46
CA LYS A 6 -2.10 -7.20 -3.34
C LYS A 6 -2.63 -6.52 -4.60
N VAL A 7 -3.61 -7.12 -5.26
CA VAL A 7 -4.24 -6.53 -6.46
C VAL A 7 -5.00 -5.25 -6.13
N SER A 8 -5.75 -5.22 -5.02
CA SER A 8 -6.45 -4.02 -4.55
C SER A 8 -5.49 -2.86 -4.25
N THR A 9 -4.35 -3.15 -3.61
CA THR A 9 -3.29 -2.15 -3.37
C THR A 9 -2.74 -1.60 -4.69
N LEU A 10 -2.43 -2.46 -5.66
CA LEU A 10 -1.95 -2.03 -6.99
C LEU A 10 -2.96 -1.13 -7.71
N LEU A 11 -4.25 -1.49 -7.69
CA LEU A 11 -5.31 -0.68 -8.30
C LEU A 11 -5.43 0.70 -7.65
N ALA A 12 -5.28 0.79 -6.33
CA ALA A 12 -5.30 2.06 -5.62
C ALA A 12 -4.15 3.00 -6.02
N PHE A 13 -3.01 2.45 -6.45
CA PHE A 13 -1.88 3.23 -6.98
C PHE A 13 -1.96 3.52 -8.50
N MET A 14 -2.69 2.72 -9.28
CA MET A 14 -2.84 2.94 -10.73
C MET A 14 -3.71 4.14 -11.08
N GLY A 15 -4.79 4.38 -10.35
CA GLY A 15 -5.50 5.65 -10.44
C GLY A 15 -4.55 6.76 -9.99
N LYS A 16 -4.42 7.85 -10.74
CA LYS A 16 -3.63 9.04 -10.33
C LYS A 16 -4.30 9.78 -9.15
N SER A 17 -4.77 9.04 -8.15
CA SER A 17 -5.42 9.56 -6.96
C SER A 17 -4.40 10.31 -6.11
N LYS A 18 -4.80 11.50 -5.66
CA LYS A 18 -4.03 12.29 -4.68
C LYS A 18 -4.06 11.66 -3.30
N ILE A 19 -5.03 10.79 -3.01
CA ILE A 19 -5.21 10.13 -1.72
C ILE A 19 -5.39 8.63 -1.95
N VAL A 20 -4.62 7.81 -1.24
CA VAL A 20 -4.66 6.35 -1.27
C VAL A 20 -4.93 5.85 0.16
N LEU A 21 -6.04 5.13 0.36
CA LEU A 21 -6.38 4.52 1.65
C LEU A 21 -6.06 3.01 1.60
N LEU A 22 -5.26 2.53 2.55
CA LEU A 22 -4.84 1.13 2.65
C LEU A 22 -5.28 0.55 4.00
N ASP A 23 -6.24 -0.36 3.98
CA ASP A 23 -6.70 -1.06 5.19
C ASP A 23 -6.05 -2.44 5.35
N GLU A 24 -5.26 -2.59 6.43
CA GLU A 24 -4.48 -3.79 6.74
C GLU A 24 -3.52 -4.24 5.63
N PRO A 25 -2.68 -3.37 5.05
CA PRO A 25 -1.89 -3.73 3.88
C PRO A 25 -0.70 -4.64 4.19
N THR A 26 -0.30 -4.75 5.46
CA THR A 26 0.85 -5.55 5.90
C THR A 26 0.51 -6.94 6.43
N THR A 27 -0.78 -7.27 6.53
CA THR A 27 -1.26 -8.51 7.15
C THR A 27 -0.99 -9.71 6.25
N GLY A 28 -0.27 -10.70 6.78
CA GLY A 28 0.17 -11.88 6.02
C GLY A 28 1.31 -11.61 5.02
N LEU A 29 2.01 -10.47 5.13
CA LEU A 29 3.26 -10.21 4.39
C LEU A 29 4.48 -10.64 5.22
N ASP A 30 5.46 -11.25 4.55
CA ASP A 30 6.78 -11.47 5.13
C ASP A 30 7.57 -10.15 5.28
N ALA A 31 8.69 -10.20 6.01
CA ALA A 31 9.50 -9.01 6.30
C ALA A 31 9.99 -8.29 5.01
N LEU A 32 10.29 -9.06 3.96
CA LEU A 32 10.74 -8.53 2.68
C LEU A 32 9.62 -7.80 1.95
N ALA A 33 8.42 -8.38 1.90
CA ALA A 33 7.25 -7.79 1.28
C ALA A 33 6.77 -6.53 2.02
N LYS A 34 6.88 -6.50 3.36
CA LYS A 34 6.63 -5.29 4.15
C LYS A 34 7.60 -4.16 3.76
N ARG A 35 8.91 -4.42 3.63
CA ARG A 35 9.89 -3.42 3.17
C ARG A 35 9.58 -2.93 1.74
N LYS A 36 9.20 -3.83 0.83
CA LYS A 36 8.79 -3.46 -0.53
C LYS A 36 7.56 -2.54 -0.53
N LEU A 37 6.54 -2.85 0.26
CA LEU A 37 5.35 -2.02 0.41
C LEU A 37 5.71 -0.62 0.94
N TRP A 38 6.56 -0.53 1.96
CA TRP A 38 7.04 0.75 2.48
C TRP A 38 7.78 1.58 1.44
N ASN A 39 8.62 0.95 0.61
CA ASN A 39 9.29 1.64 -0.50
C ASN A 39 8.28 2.19 -1.52
N ILE A 40 7.24 1.43 -1.85
CA ILE A 40 6.17 1.88 -2.76
C ILE A 40 5.44 3.09 -2.17
N ILE A 41 5.10 3.07 -0.88
CA ILE A 41 4.43 4.18 -0.20
C ILE A 41 5.32 5.44 -0.20
N ARG A 42 6.63 5.29 0.08
CA ARG A 42 7.59 6.40 0.02
C ARG A 42 7.69 6.98 -1.39
N THR A 43 7.74 6.11 -2.41
CA THR A 43 7.75 6.54 -3.81
C THR A 43 6.45 7.25 -4.18
N ALA A 44 5.29 6.82 -3.68
CA ALA A 44 4.03 7.50 -3.91
C ALA A 44 4.00 8.95 -3.36
N HIS A 45 4.64 9.20 -2.22
CA HIS A 45 4.79 10.55 -1.66
C HIS A 45 5.56 11.49 -2.61
N HIS A 46 6.57 11.00 -3.33
CA HIS A 46 7.29 11.79 -4.32
C HIS A 46 6.44 12.20 -5.53
N PHE A 47 5.28 11.56 -5.73
CA PHE A 47 4.32 11.88 -6.79
C PHE A 47 3.13 12.73 -6.30
N ASP A 48 3.30 13.49 -5.21
CA ASP A 48 2.26 14.33 -4.59
C ASP A 48 1.01 13.53 -4.19
N ARG A 49 1.23 12.31 -3.69
CA ARG A 49 0.16 11.44 -3.20
C ARG A 49 0.24 11.28 -1.69
N THR A 50 -0.89 11.45 -1.04
CA THR A 50 -1.09 11.18 0.38
C THR A 50 -1.54 9.73 0.55
N VAL A 51 -0.84 8.96 1.38
CA VAL A 51 -1.21 7.58 1.71
C VAL A 51 -1.66 7.52 3.17
N ILE A 52 -2.88 7.05 3.40
CA ILE A 52 -3.43 6.79 4.73
C ILE A 52 -3.50 5.27 4.89
N LEU A 53 -2.97 4.76 6.00
CA LEU A 53 -2.88 3.33 6.24
C LEU A 53 -3.28 2.97 7.67
N THR A 54 -4.06 1.90 7.80
CA THR A 54 -4.49 1.30 9.07
C THR A 54 -3.85 -0.08 9.23
N SER A 55 -3.44 -0.41 10.45
CA SER A 55 -2.82 -1.69 10.79
C SER A 55 -3.30 -2.17 12.15
N HIS A 56 -3.71 -3.43 12.20
CA HIS A 56 -3.99 -4.22 13.38
C HIS A 56 -2.71 -5.01 13.68
N ARG A 57 -2.24 -4.94 14.92
CA ARG A 57 -1.01 -5.61 15.36
C ARG A 57 -1.17 -7.13 15.36
#